data_AF-A0A0N1GXT5-F1
#
_entry.id   AF-A0A0N1GXT5-F1
#
_cell.length_a   1.000
_cell.length_b   1.000
_cell.length_c   1.000
_cell.angle_alpha   90.00
_cell.angle_beta   90.00
_cell.angle_gamma   90.00
#
_symmetry.space_group_name_H-M   'P 1'
#
loop_
_entity.id
_entity.type
_entity.pdbx_description
1 polymer ?
#
loop_
_entity_poly.entity_id
_entity_poly.type
_entity_poly.pdbx_seq_one_letter_code
_entity_poly.pdbx_strand_id
1 'polypeptide(L)'
;MTEPFEMPPAKTMDDINKVADFIKARVEPLRASAKYDSDQRRAHQALLDMVSVAQGSAWAETARGDDPRMEYFFLATAAREWRGHPDFLPEWKN
;
A
#
# COMPACT_ATOMS: atom_id res chain seq x y z
N MET A 1 -30.95 13.98 -15.35
CA MET A 1 -30.93 12.68 -14.67
C MET A 1 -29.58 12.59 -14.00
N THR A 2 -29.54 12.61 -12.67
CA THR A 2 -28.31 12.34 -11.90
C THR A 2 -28.16 10.84 -11.85
N GLU A 3 -27.04 10.31 -12.35
CA GLU A 3 -26.73 8.89 -12.17
C GLU A 3 -26.69 8.57 -10.66
N PRO A 4 -27.20 7.40 -10.24
CA PRO A 4 -27.09 6.98 -8.85
C PRO A 4 -25.62 6.92 -8.46
N PHE A 5 -25.26 7.56 -7.35
CA PHE A 5 -23.92 7.47 -6.79
C PHE A 5 -23.72 6.03 -6.26
N GLU A 6 -22.96 5.24 -7.01
CA GLU A 6 -22.47 3.94 -6.53
C GLU A 6 -21.25 4.17 -5.65
N MET A 7 -21.33 3.75 -4.38
CA MET A 7 -20.14 3.71 -3.54
C MET A 7 -19.13 2.74 -4.17
N PRO A 8 -17.84 3.12 -4.25
CA PRO A 8 -16.79 2.19 -4.63
C PRO A 8 -16.87 0.92 -3.77
N PRO A 9 -16.53 -0.25 -4.32
CA PRO A 9 -16.53 -1.49 -3.57
C PRO A 9 -15.64 -1.37 -2.33
N ALA A 10 -16.11 -1.92 -1.21
CA ALA A 10 -15.35 -1.98 0.03
C ALA A 10 -14.02 -2.71 -0.19
N LYS A 11 -12.97 -2.25 0.49
CA LYS A 11 -11.66 -2.88 0.40
C LYS A 11 -11.57 -4.02 1.40
N THR A 12 -10.82 -5.04 1.02
CA THR A 12 -10.58 -6.22 1.83
C THR A 12 -9.15 -6.25 2.33
N MET A 13 -8.86 -7.06 3.35
CA MET A 13 -7.48 -7.34 3.75
C MET A 13 -6.65 -7.98 2.63
N ASP A 14 -7.28 -8.69 1.69
CA ASP A 14 -6.60 -9.22 0.51
C ASP A 14 -6.13 -8.09 -0.41
N ASP A 15 -6.97 -7.08 -0.64
CA ASP A 15 -6.59 -5.90 -1.43
C ASP A 15 -5.45 -5.11 -0.78
N ILE A 16 -5.49 -4.98 0.55
CA ILE A 16 -4.42 -4.36 1.35
C ILE A 16 -3.11 -5.13 1.19
N ASN A 17 -3.16 -6.45 1.33
CA ASN A 17 -1.98 -7.30 1.23
C ASN A 17 -1.37 -7.27 -0.18
N LYS A 18 -2.19 -7.26 -1.24
CA LYS A 18 -1.69 -7.13 -2.61
C LYS A 18 -0.85 -5.88 -2.83
N VAL A 19 -1.31 -4.72 -2.36
CA VAL A 19 -0.56 -3.47 -2.51
C VAL A 19 0.69 -3.49 -1.62
N ALA A 20 0.56 -3.98 -0.39
CA ALA A 20 1.67 -4.09 0.57
C ALA A 20 2.79 -4.98 0.02
N ASP A 21 2.46 -6.16 -0.49
CA ASP A 21 3.41 -7.11 -1.05
C ASP A 21 4.07 -6.56 -2.31
N PHE A 22 3.30 -5.85 -3.15
CA PHE A 22 3.87 -5.13 -4.30
C PHE A 22 4.94 -4.14 -3.84
N ILE A 23 4.67 -3.28 -2.86
CA ILE A 23 5.64 -2.30 -2.35
C ILE A 23 6.85 -3.00 -1.73
N LYS A 24 6.64 -3.97 -0.84
CA LYS A 24 7.72 -4.72 -0.16
C LYS A 24 8.68 -5.35 -1.16
N ALA A 25 8.17 -5.99 -2.19
CA ALA A 25 8.98 -6.62 -3.23
C ALA A 25 9.90 -5.63 -3.98
N ARG A 26 9.57 -4.33 -4.02
CA ARG A 26 10.41 -3.30 -4.65
C ARG A 26 11.34 -2.65 -3.65
N VAL A 27 10.92 -2.48 -2.40
CA VAL A 27 11.67 -1.73 -1.39
C VAL A 27 12.69 -2.61 -0.65
N GLU A 28 12.38 -3.88 -0.41
CA GLU A 28 13.28 -4.80 0.31
C GLU A 28 14.65 -4.96 -0.39
N PRO A 29 14.74 -5.17 -1.72
CA PRO A 29 16.02 -5.24 -2.41
C PRO A 29 16.80 -3.91 -2.36
N LEU A 30 16.10 -2.77 -2.42
CA LEU A 30 16.71 -1.45 -2.31
C LEU A 30 17.29 -1.21 -0.91
N ARG A 31 16.55 -1.59 0.14
CA ARG A 31 17.04 -1.56 1.51
C ARG A 31 18.26 -2.47 1.69
N ALA A 32 18.19 -3.68 1.15
CA ALA A 32 19.24 -4.69 1.30
C ALA A 32 20.56 -4.27 0.62
N SER A 33 20.47 -3.60 -0.53
CA SER A 33 21.64 -3.10 -1.27
C SER A 33 22.22 -1.78 -0.71
N ALA A 34 21.45 -1.00 0.04
CA ALA A 34 21.92 0.23 0.65
C ALA A 34 22.89 -0.01 1.83
N LYS A 35 23.92 0.86 1.93
CA LYS A 35 24.90 0.85 3.05
C LYS A 35 24.17 0.94 4.39
N TYR A 36 24.61 0.14 5.37
CA TYR A 36 23.96 -0.02 6.67
C TYR A 36 23.64 1.32 7.37
N ASP A 37 24.61 2.23 7.49
CA ASP A 37 24.42 3.51 8.17
C ASP A 37 23.95 4.65 7.25
N SER A 38 23.45 4.34 6.05
CA SER A 38 23.03 5.38 5.09
C SER A 38 21.61 5.89 5.34
N ASP A 39 21.39 7.18 5.04
CA ASP A 39 20.06 7.80 5.02
C ASP A 39 19.12 7.06 4.06
N GLN A 40 19.64 6.57 2.95
CA GLN A 40 18.88 5.77 1.98
C GLN A 40 18.33 4.50 2.60
N ARG A 41 19.16 3.73 3.34
CA ARG A 41 18.68 2.52 4.02
C ARG A 41 17.61 2.86 5.06
N ARG A 42 17.79 3.94 5.82
CA ARG A 42 16.80 4.43 6.80
C ARG A 42 15.49 4.81 6.12
N ALA A 43 15.54 5.50 4.99
CA ALA A 43 14.35 5.86 4.22
C ALA A 43 13.61 4.62 3.68
N HIS A 44 14.33 3.63 3.13
CA HIS A 44 13.71 2.38 2.70
C HIS A 44 13.12 1.59 3.87
N GLN A 45 13.78 1.58 5.03
CA GLN A 45 13.22 0.98 6.24
C GLN A 45 11.93 1.68 6.67
N ALA A 46 11.92 3.02 6.74
CA ALA A 46 10.75 3.79 7.12
C ALA A 46 9.55 3.52 6.20
N LEU A 47 9.79 3.32 4.90
CA LEU A 47 8.74 2.94 3.97
C LEU A 47 8.17 1.54 4.26
N LEU A 48 9.02 0.55 4.58
CA LEU A 48 8.56 -0.80 4.98
C LEU A 48 7.80 -0.79 6.31
N ASP A 49 8.24 0.05 7.25
CA ASP A 49 7.56 0.25 8.53
C ASP A 49 6.18 0.87 8.32
N MET A 50 6.07 1.89 7.45
CA MET A 50 4.80 2.50 7.06
C MET A 50 3.84 1.47 6.43
N VAL A 51 4.33 0.60 5.55
CA VAL A 51 3.52 -0.49 4.98
C VAL A 51 2.98 -1.40 6.09
N SER A 52 3.83 -1.76 7.05
CA SER A 52 3.44 -2.64 8.16
C SER A 52 2.40 -1.98 9.07
N VAL A 53 2.55 -0.67 9.35
CA VAL A 53 1.57 0.12 10.12
C VAL A 53 0.23 0.17 9.39
N ALA A 54 0.23 0.42 8.07
CA ALA A 54 -1.00 0.45 7.28
C ALA A 54 -1.72 -0.91 7.26
N GLN A 55 -0.98 -2.03 7.15
CA GLN A 55 -1.56 -3.37 7.27
C GLN A 55 -2.18 -3.62 8.65
N GLY A 56 -1.51 -3.19 9.72
CA GLY A 56 -2.04 -3.30 11.08
C GLY A 56 -3.30 -2.46 11.31
N SER A 57 -3.30 -1.23 10.80
CA SER A 57 -4.48 -0.34 10.84
C SER A 57 -5.66 -0.96 10.07
N ALA A 58 -5.42 -1.44 8.85
CA ALA A 58 -6.45 -2.06 8.03
C ALA A 58 -7.04 -3.31 8.68
N TRP A 59 -6.21 -4.11 9.35
CA TRP A 59 -6.68 -5.25 10.11
C TRP A 59 -7.60 -4.82 11.26
N ALA A 60 -7.27 -3.73 11.96
CA ALA A 60 -8.09 -3.21 13.04
C ALA A 60 -9.41 -2.59 12.56
N GLU A 61 -9.44 -1.94 11.40
CA GLU A 61 -10.69 -1.49 10.75
C GLU A 61 -11.56 -2.70 10.37
N THR A 62 -10.97 -3.67 9.67
CA THR A 62 -11.68 -4.89 9.24
C THR A 62 -12.24 -5.67 10.44
N ALA A 63 -11.48 -5.78 11.53
CA ALA A 63 -11.90 -6.46 12.75
C ALA A 63 -13.07 -5.76 13.45
N ARG A 64 -13.24 -4.44 13.26
CA ARG A 64 -14.39 -3.66 13.74
C ARG A 64 -15.60 -3.74 12.80
N GLY A 65 -15.44 -4.31 11.61
CA GLY A 65 -16.45 -4.33 10.56
C GLY A 65 -16.44 -3.07 9.70
N ASP A 66 -15.41 -2.24 9.82
CA ASP A 66 -15.22 -1.01 9.04
C ASP A 66 -14.48 -1.30 7.72
N ASP A 67 -14.61 -0.40 6.73
CA ASP A 67 -13.92 -0.49 5.43
C ASP A 67 -12.50 0.12 5.53
N PRO A 68 -11.42 -0.66 5.33
CA PRO A 68 -10.03 -0.19 5.39
C PRO A 68 -9.60 0.63 4.15
N ARG A 69 -10.52 1.41 3.59
CA ARG A 69 -10.32 2.15 2.33
C ARG A 69 -9.23 3.20 2.44
N MET A 70 -9.07 3.81 3.61
CA MET A 70 -8.05 4.83 3.83
C MET A 70 -6.66 4.22 3.81
N GLU A 71 -6.48 3.07 4.44
CA GLU A 71 -5.23 2.31 4.42
C GLU A 71 -4.89 1.84 3.01
N TYR A 72 -5.88 1.33 2.28
CA TYR A 72 -5.72 0.99 0.87
C TYR A 72 -5.27 2.20 0.06
N PHE A 73 -5.90 3.36 0.26
CA PHE A 73 -5.55 4.59 -0.45
C PHE A 73 -4.11 5.04 -0.17
N PHE A 74 -3.66 4.99 1.09
CA PHE A 74 -2.28 5.34 1.45
C PHE A 74 -1.26 4.39 0.80
N LEU A 75 -1.52 3.09 0.86
CA LEU A 75 -0.67 2.10 0.21
C LEU A 75 -0.66 2.28 -1.31
N ALA A 76 -1.83 2.45 -1.94
CA ALA A 76 -1.94 2.64 -3.38
C ALA A 76 -1.21 3.92 -3.82
N THR A 77 -1.28 4.98 -3.03
CA THR A 77 -0.53 6.22 -3.27
C THR A 77 0.97 5.96 -3.26
N ALA A 78 1.49 5.23 -2.26
CA ALA A 78 2.91 4.86 -2.23
C ALA A 78 3.31 3.96 -3.41
N ALA A 79 2.45 3.03 -3.81
CA ALA A 79 2.70 2.13 -4.93
C ALA A 79 2.84 2.85 -6.29
N ARG A 80 2.29 4.07 -6.44
CA ARG A 80 2.34 4.85 -7.69
C ARG A 80 3.74 5.27 -8.11
N GLU A 81 4.70 5.27 -7.19
CA GLU A 81 6.12 5.43 -7.53
C GLU A 81 6.60 4.38 -8.55
N TRP A 82 5.93 3.22 -8.60
CA TRP A 82 6.20 2.14 -9.55
C TRP A 82 5.07 1.93 -10.57
N ARG A 83 4.31 2.97 -10.91
CA ARG A 83 3.18 2.90 -11.88
C ARG A 83 3.54 2.36 -13.28
N GLY A 84 4.83 2.36 -13.63
CA GLY A 84 5.35 1.80 -14.89
C GLY A 84 5.75 0.33 -14.81
N HIS A 85 5.68 -0.30 -13.64
CA HIS A 85 6.05 -1.70 -13.45
C HIS A 85 4.98 -2.63 -14.06
N PRO A 86 5.34 -3.75 -14.73
CA PRO A 86 4.37 -4.68 -15.31
C PRO A 86 3.33 -5.22 -14.32
N ASP A 87 3.77 -5.56 -13.10
CA ASP A 87 2.85 -6.05 -12.04
C ASP A 87 2.02 -4.94 -11.36
N PHE A 88 2.14 -3.67 -11.77
CA PHE A 88 1.34 -2.60 -11.18
C PHE A 88 -0.13 -2.71 -11.64
N LEU A 89 -1.06 -2.84 -10.70
CA LEU A 89 -2.47 -3.03 -11.04
C LEU A 89 -3.16 -1.70 -11.38
N PRO A 90 -4.04 -1.65 -12.40
CA PRO A 90 -4.75 -0.43 -12.81
C PRO A 90 -5.57 0.23 -11.71
N GLU A 91 -6.12 -0.55 -10.80
CA GLU A 91 -6.93 -0.10 -9.66
C GLU A 91 -6.16 0.75 -8.63
N TRP A 92 -4.82 0.69 -8.62
CA TRP A 92 -4.00 1.49 -7.71
C TRP A 92 -3.72 2.92 -8.24
N LYS A 93 -4.15 3.22 -9.47
CA LYS A 93 -3.90 4.51 -10.12
C LYS A 93 -4.67 5.69 -9.49
N ASN A 94 -5.85 5.43 -8.93
CA ASN A 94 -6.82 6.47 -8.52
C ASN A 94 -6.95 6.57 -7.01
#